data_AF-A0A7X9P265-F1
#
_entry.id   AF-A0A7X9P265-F1
#
_cell.length_a   1.000
_cell.length_b   1.000
_cell.length_c   1.000
_cell.angle_alpha   90.00
_cell.angle_beta   90.00
_cell.angle_gamma   90.00
#
_symmetry.space_group_name_H-M   'P 1'
#
loop_
_entity.id
_entity.type
_entity.pdbx_description
1 polymer ?
#
loop_
_entity_poly.entity_id
_entity_poly.type
_entity_poly.pdbx_seq_one_letter_code
_entity_poly.pdbx_strand_id
1 'polypeptide(L)'
;MATEEQTKLGIIEQLNYHQANDQSYFDDDFDDKLEDTLVEEVLHFANQNPEAIKKYVRSNIILNYVSSNYYVYRAMTYKEGSTWYPFLFEEIKRVVKLVNTHTVTIDALDCLNGIFTFDIYYDDHDLYNQMLEHVTACLDLKRSEKYNLGFLSLISFLAVAPDFSEFKGFERSEKWIKRVLHLANNGPLKTKLMARSVLEKIYYEQGIKKLSFMEKISSRFIS
;
A
#
# COMPACT_ATOMS: atom_id res chain seq x y z
N MET A 1 8.31 2.58 25.70
CA MET A 1 7.28 2.88 26.73
C MET A 1 6.44 4.05 26.26
N ALA A 2 5.16 3.80 25.93
CA ALA A 2 4.18 4.87 25.92
C ALA A 2 4.04 5.40 27.35
N THR A 3 4.40 6.65 27.60
CA THR A 3 4.28 7.24 28.94
C THR A 3 2.80 7.52 29.22
N GLU A 4 2.36 7.50 30.48
CA GLU A 4 0.99 7.90 30.91
C GLU A 4 0.57 9.30 30.43
N GLU A 5 1.47 10.08 29.83
CA GLU A 5 1.19 11.35 29.18
C GLU A 5 0.62 11.20 27.75
N GLN A 6 0.95 10.12 27.02
CA GLN A 6 0.52 9.93 25.63
C GLN A 6 -0.99 9.64 25.51
N THR A 7 -1.55 8.85 26.42
CA THR A 7 -2.99 8.53 26.45
C THR A 7 -3.88 9.70 26.90
N LYS A 8 -3.28 10.81 27.36
CA LYS A 8 -3.99 12.04 27.72
C LYS A 8 -4.07 13.04 26.56
N LEU A 9 -3.32 12.82 25.48
CA LEU A 9 -3.31 13.66 24.29
C LEU A 9 -4.52 13.35 23.41
N GLY A 10 -5.02 14.36 22.69
CA GLY A 10 -6.02 14.13 21.65
C GLY A 10 -5.45 13.27 20.51
N ILE A 11 -6.30 12.56 19.77
CA ILE A 11 -5.87 11.62 18.71
C ILE A 11 -4.92 12.26 17.69
N ILE A 12 -5.16 13.50 17.28
CA ILE A 12 -4.27 14.21 16.34
C ILE A 12 -2.89 14.49 16.95
N GLU A 13 -2.83 14.78 18.24
CA GLU A 13 -1.57 15.02 18.96
C GLU A 13 -0.79 13.72 19.13
N GLN A 14 -1.46 12.61 19.42
CA GLN A 14 -0.86 11.28 19.43
C GLN A 14 -0.27 10.92 18.06
N LEU A 15 -1.04 11.10 16.98
CA LEU A 15 -0.58 10.86 15.61
C LEU A 15 0.66 11.70 15.26
N ASN A 16 0.67 12.99 15.62
CA ASN A 16 1.83 13.86 15.41
C ASN A 16 3.04 13.42 16.25
N TYR A 17 2.81 12.96 17.48
CA TYR A 17 3.85 12.45 18.34
C TYR A 17 4.53 11.21 17.72
N HIS A 18 3.76 10.25 17.19
CA HIS A 18 4.30 9.05 16.56
C HIS A 18 5.24 9.38 15.39
N GLN A 19 4.81 10.26 14.49
CA GLN A 19 5.63 10.67 13.35
C GLN A 19 6.87 11.48 13.77
N ALA A 20 6.76 12.35 14.77
CA ALA A 20 7.88 13.16 15.24
C ALA A 20 8.99 12.33 15.93
N ASN A 21 8.63 11.18 16.50
CA ASN A 21 9.54 10.31 17.24
C ASN A 21 9.96 9.06 16.44
N ASP A 22 9.64 9.00 15.14
CA ASP A 22 9.94 7.85 14.28
C ASP A 22 9.55 6.51 14.92
N GLN A 23 8.37 6.48 15.56
CA GLN A 23 7.84 5.26 16.17
C GLN A 23 7.17 4.39 15.13
N SER A 24 7.84 4.21 14.00
CA SER A 24 7.38 3.44 12.85
C SER A 24 7.23 1.95 13.10
N TYR A 25 7.85 1.50 14.18
CA TYR A 25 7.61 0.24 14.83
C TYR A 25 7.43 0.62 16.29
N PHE A 26 6.31 0.24 16.92
CA PHE A 26 6.44 -0.13 18.32
C PHE A 26 7.56 -1.17 18.30
N ASP A 27 8.74 -0.84 18.84
CA ASP A 27 9.96 -1.68 18.85
C ASP A 27 9.56 -3.16 18.81
N ASP A 28 10.20 -4.01 18.01
CA ASP A 28 9.85 -5.44 17.74
C ASP A 28 9.54 -6.33 18.98
N ASP A 29 9.66 -5.79 20.21
CA ASP A 29 9.30 -6.35 21.50
C ASP A 29 8.06 -5.70 22.21
N PHE A 30 7.38 -4.71 21.62
CA PHE A 30 6.25 -3.96 22.21
C PHE A 30 4.90 -4.24 21.52
N ASP A 31 4.13 -5.12 22.17
CA ASP A 31 2.67 -5.39 22.14
C ASP A 31 1.88 -4.79 20.96
N ASP A 32 1.58 -5.62 19.94
CA ASP A 32 0.61 -5.38 18.86
C ASP A 32 -0.68 -4.70 19.37
N LYS A 33 -1.06 -4.96 20.63
CA LYS A 33 -2.19 -4.34 21.30
C LYS A 33 -2.14 -2.82 21.37
N LEU A 34 -0.98 -2.19 21.52
CA LEU A 34 -0.89 -0.73 21.60
C LEU A 34 -1.14 -0.10 20.23
N GLU A 35 -0.61 -0.71 19.18
CA GLU A 35 -0.90 -0.29 17.81
C GLU A 35 -2.39 -0.49 17.48
N ASP A 36 -2.94 -1.66 17.81
CA ASP A 36 -4.37 -1.94 17.60
C ASP A 36 -5.26 -0.98 18.41
N THR A 37 -4.87 -0.65 19.65
CA THR A 37 -5.60 0.36 20.46
C THR A 37 -5.59 1.72 19.78
N LEU A 38 -4.44 2.19 19.31
CA LEU A 38 -4.36 3.47 18.58
C LEU A 38 -5.21 3.44 17.31
N VAL A 39 -5.15 2.35 16.53
CA VAL A 39 -5.92 2.16 15.30
C VAL A 39 -7.42 2.21 15.59
N GLU A 40 -7.89 1.56 16.66
CA GLU A 40 -9.28 1.61 17.10
C GLU A 40 -9.72 3.01 17.55
N GLU A 41 -8.88 3.71 18.32
CA GLU A 41 -9.15 5.07 18.76
C GLU A 41 -9.19 6.06 17.59
N VAL A 42 -8.29 5.91 16.61
CA VAL A 42 -8.28 6.69 15.37
C VAL A 42 -9.55 6.44 14.56
N LEU A 43 -9.99 5.19 14.42
CA LEU A 43 -11.23 4.84 13.74
C LEU A 43 -12.45 5.46 14.46
N HIS A 44 -12.50 5.36 15.79
CA HIS A 44 -13.57 5.95 16.59
C HIS A 44 -13.64 7.47 16.39
N PHE A 45 -12.50 8.16 16.51
CA PHE A 45 -12.40 9.59 16.29
C PHE A 45 -12.78 9.99 14.86
N ALA A 46 -12.32 9.25 13.86
CA ALA A 46 -12.62 9.49 12.45
C ALA A 46 -14.12 9.43 12.18
N ASN A 47 -14.81 8.42 12.71
CA ASN A 47 -16.26 8.26 12.54
C ASN A 47 -17.06 9.40 13.22
N GLN A 48 -16.57 9.94 14.32
CA GLN A 48 -17.19 11.10 14.99
C GLN A 48 -16.83 12.44 14.32
N ASN A 49 -15.66 12.54 13.70
CA ASN A 49 -15.08 13.78 13.19
C ASN A 49 -14.50 13.62 11.78
N PRO A 50 -15.31 13.24 10.77
CA PRO A 50 -14.79 12.78 9.49
C PRO A 50 -14.02 13.86 8.73
N GLU A 51 -14.47 15.12 8.79
CA GLU A 51 -13.78 16.22 8.12
C GLU A 51 -12.48 16.60 8.83
N ALA A 52 -12.40 16.42 10.16
CA ALA A 52 -11.19 16.71 10.92
C ALA A 52 -10.07 15.73 10.53
N ILE A 53 -10.36 14.44 10.47
CA ILE A 53 -9.36 13.42 10.10
C ILE A 53 -8.94 13.55 8.64
N LYS A 54 -9.88 13.81 7.71
CA LYS A 54 -9.55 14.06 6.29
C LYS A 54 -8.66 15.28 6.13
N LYS A 55 -8.97 16.37 6.86
CA LYS A 55 -8.14 17.59 6.86
C LYS A 55 -6.74 17.29 7.38
N TYR A 56 -6.65 16.56 8.50
CA TYR A 56 -5.39 16.14 9.09
C TYR A 56 -4.50 15.41 8.07
N VAL A 57 -5.02 14.31 7.50
CA VAL A 57 -4.32 13.47 6.50
C VAL A 57 -3.81 14.28 5.32
N ARG A 58 -4.59 15.25 4.84
CA ARG A 58 -4.25 16.10 3.68
C ARG A 58 -3.23 17.18 4.02
N SER A 59 -3.21 17.65 5.26
CA SER A 59 -2.24 18.65 5.74
C SER A 59 -0.95 18.05 6.29
N ASN A 60 -0.97 16.76 6.63
CA ASN A 60 0.19 16.08 7.19
C ASN A 60 1.31 15.95 6.15
N ILE A 61 2.55 16.05 6.63
CA ILE A 61 3.74 15.85 5.82
C ILE A 61 3.83 14.36 5.50
N ILE A 62 3.75 14.01 4.22
CA ILE A 62 3.87 12.62 3.80
C ILE A 62 5.35 12.23 3.77
N LEU A 63 5.70 11.34 4.69
CA LEU A 63 6.97 10.62 4.72
C LEU A 63 6.73 9.19 4.19
N ASN A 64 7.63 8.27 4.48
CA ASN A 64 7.47 6.83 4.21
C ASN A 64 6.53 6.18 5.26
N TYR A 65 6.82 4.96 5.69
CA TYR A 65 6.06 4.21 6.71
C TYR A 65 5.95 4.93 8.08
N VAL A 66 6.85 5.87 8.38
CA VAL A 66 6.80 6.70 9.61
C VAL A 66 5.68 7.75 9.58
N SER A 67 5.06 7.97 8.42
CA SER A 67 4.01 8.96 8.23
C SER A 67 2.78 8.59 9.06
N SER A 68 2.24 9.53 9.84
CA SER A 68 1.01 9.32 10.61
C SER A 68 -0.18 8.91 9.74
N ASN A 69 -0.11 9.21 8.43
CA ASN A 69 -1.10 8.77 7.46
C ASN A 69 -1.24 7.24 7.43
N TYR A 70 -0.16 6.50 7.68
CA TYR A 70 -0.18 5.03 7.76
C TYR A 70 -1.22 4.54 8.78
N TYR A 71 -1.16 5.04 10.01
CA TYR A 71 -2.09 4.64 11.09
C TYR A 71 -3.53 5.04 10.78
N VAL A 72 -3.73 6.21 10.15
CA VAL A 72 -5.06 6.62 9.74
C VAL A 72 -5.60 5.69 8.65
N TYR A 73 -4.79 5.32 7.66
CA TYR A 73 -5.20 4.40 6.62
C TYR A 73 -5.51 3.00 7.19
N ARG A 74 -4.68 2.50 8.12
CA ARG A 74 -4.90 1.23 8.82
C ARG A 74 -6.21 1.24 9.59
N ALA A 75 -6.48 2.31 10.33
CA ALA A 75 -7.75 2.49 11.04
C ALA A 75 -8.96 2.46 10.10
N MET A 76 -8.86 3.08 8.93
CA MET A 76 -9.96 3.10 7.96
C MET A 76 -10.21 1.75 7.27
N THR A 77 -9.23 0.83 7.29
CA THR A 77 -9.36 -0.55 6.81
C THR A 77 -9.45 -1.59 7.93
N TYR A 78 -9.62 -1.16 9.18
CA TYR A 78 -9.58 -2.08 10.33
C TYR A 78 -10.80 -3.00 10.43
N LYS A 79 -11.91 -2.66 9.76
CA LYS A 79 -13.15 -3.42 9.77
C LYS A 79 -13.74 -3.56 8.36
N GLU A 80 -14.35 -4.72 8.13
CA GLU A 80 -15.24 -4.97 6.99
C GLU A 80 -16.37 -3.93 6.90
N GLY A 81 -16.84 -3.67 5.69
CA GLY A 81 -17.92 -2.74 5.39
C GLY A 81 -17.58 -1.27 5.65
N SER A 82 -16.30 -0.91 5.69
CA SER A 82 -15.89 0.46 6.03
C SER A 82 -16.33 1.47 4.98
N THR A 83 -17.08 2.49 5.43
CA THR A 83 -17.50 3.62 4.58
C THR A 83 -16.35 4.53 4.12
N TRP A 84 -15.12 4.25 4.57
CA TRP A 84 -13.93 5.03 4.25
C TRP A 84 -13.22 4.60 2.97
N TYR A 85 -13.57 3.47 2.36
CA TYR A 85 -12.88 2.98 1.15
C TYR A 85 -12.82 4.02 0.00
N PRO A 86 -13.88 4.80 -0.30
CA PRO A 86 -13.78 5.86 -1.31
C PRO A 86 -12.74 6.93 -0.96
N PHE A 87 -12.62 7.29 0.32
CA PHE A 87 -11.61 8.24 0.77
C PHE A 87 -10.20 7.66 0.62
N LEU A 88 -10.00 6.39 0.96
CA LEU A 88 -8.72 5.72 0.78
C LEU A 88 -8.28 5.69 -0.69
N PHE A 89 -9.22 5.50 -1.61
CA PHE A 89 -8.89 5.58 -3.04
C PHE A 89 -8.45 6.98 -3.46
N GLU A 90 -9.10 8.03 -2.96
CA GLU A 90 -8.67 9.41 -3.20
C GLU A 90 -7.28 9.69 -2.63
N GLU A 91 -6.93 9.07 -1.50
CA GLU A 91 -5.60 9.20 -0.91
C GLU A 91 -4.52 8.45 -1.70
N ILE A 92 -4.82 7.26 -2.23
CA ILE A 92 -3.95 6.58 -3.21
C ILE A 92 -3.69 7.53 -4.40
N LYS A 93 -4.75 8.10 -5.00
CA LYS A 93 -4.60 9.03 -6.13
C LYS A 93 -3.76 10.25 -5.77
N ARG A 94 -3.96 10.82 -4.58
CA ARG A 94 -3.25 11.99 -4.09
C ARG A 94 -1.76 11.71 -3.92
N VAL A 95 -1.41 10.64 -3.19
CA VAL A 95 -0.01 10.27 -2.92
C VAL A 95 0.72 9.91 -4.21
N VAL A 96 0.09 9.10 -5.07
CA VAL A 96 0.63 8.75 -6.39
C VAL A 96 0.88 10.01 -7.24
N LYS A 97 -0.05 10.97 -7.24
CA LYS A 97 0.15 12.25 -7.93
C LYS A 97 1.35 13.02 -7.38
N LEU A 98 1.48 13.13 -6.05
CA LEU A 98 2.59 13.85 -5.41
C LEU A 98 3.96 13.23 -5.75
N VAL A 99 4.04 11.91 -5.78
CA VAL A 99 5.24 11.17 -6.22
C VAL A 99 5.53 11.44 -7.69
N ASN A 100 4.51 11.38 -8.55
CA ASN A 100 4.66 11.58 -9.99
C ASN A 100 5.06 13.01 -10.37
N THR A 101 4.63 13.99 -9.59
CA THR A 101 5.02 15.39 -9.73
C THR A 101 6.32 15.73 -9.02
N HIS A 102 6.99 14.76 -8.39
CA HIS A 102 8.21 14.93 -7.60
C HIS A 102 8.05 15.94 -6.45
N THR A 103 6.82 16.11 -5.95
CA THR A 103 6.54 16.92 -4.77
C THR A 103 7.02 16.21 -3.50
N VAL A 104 7.01 14.87 -3.52
CA VAL A 104 7.56 13.99 -2.48
C VAL A 104 8.45 12.93 -3.14
N THR A 105 9.27 12.25 -2.34
CA THR A 105 10.12 11.16 -2.83
C THR A 105 9.30 9.91 -3.14
N ILE A 106 9.87 8.97 -3.91
CA ILE A 106 9.24 7.68 -4.22
C ILE A 106 8.96 6.85 -2.95
N ASP A 107 9.76 7.05 -1.90
CA ASP A 107 9.65 6.33 -0.63
C ASP A 107 8.36 6.73 0.12
N ALA A 108 7.73 7.86 -0.25
CA ALA A 108 6.43 8.27 0.27
C ALA A 108 5.28 7.32 -0.09
N LEU A 109 5.46 6.43 -1.08
CA LEU A 109 4.48 5.38 -1.37
C LEU A 109 4.27 4.43 -0.18
N ASP A 110 5.29 4.25 0.67
CA ASP A 110 5.24 3.30 1.78
C ASP A 110 4.19 3.66 2.84
N CYS A 111 3.77 4.92 2.94
CA CYS A 111 2.67 5.28 3.84
C CYS A 111 1.34 4.64 3.42
N LEU A 112 1.16 4.34 2.13
CA LEU A 112 -0.03 3.67 1.62
C LEU A 112 -0.09 2.19 2.03
N ASN A 113 0.97 1.64 2.61
CA ASN A 113 0.95 0.30 3.20
C ASN A 113 0.05 0.22 4.44
N GLY A 114 -0.51 1.34 4.93
CA GLY A 114 -1.59 1.30 5.90
C GLY A 114 -2.92 0.85 5.31
N ILE A 115 -3.08 0.82 3.97
CA ILE A 115 -4.34 0.46 3.31
C ILE A 115 -4.39 -1.06 3.13
N PHE A 116 -4.98 -1.76 4.09
CA PHE A 116 -5.22 -3.19 3.97
C PHE A 116 -6.40 -3.45 3.02
N THR A 117 -6.11 -4.06 1.87
CA THR A 117 -7.07 -4.23 0.78
C THR A 117 -7.85 -5.55 0.82
N PHE A 118 -7.60 -6.40 1.82
CA PHE A 118 -8.28 -7.69 1.97
C PHE A 118 -9.80 -7.51 2.05
N ASP A 119 -10.30 -6.72 3.00
CA ASP A 119 -11.75 -6.50 3.13
C ASP A 119 -12.32 -5.77 1.90
N ILE A 120 -11.57 -4.81 1.34
CA ILE A 120 -11.98 -4.08 0.12
C ILE A 120 -12.18 -5.05 -1.06
N TYR A 121 -11.32 -6.07 -1.18
CA TYR A 121 -11.41 -7.09 -2.23
C TYR A 121 -12.72 -7.87 -2.18
N TYR A 122 -13.25 -8.14 -0.99
CA TYR A 122 -14.50 -8.87 -0.79
C TYR A 122 -15.74 -7.95 -0.81
N ASP A 123 -15.65 -6.79 -0.18
CA ASP A 123 -16.77 -5.83 -0.06
C ASP A 123 -17.05 -5.09 -1.37
N ASP A 124 -16.02 -4.62 -2.06
CA ASP A 124 -16.11 -3.85 -3.29
C ASP A 124 -14.95 -4.16 -4.24
N HIS A 125 -15.08 -5.32 -4.89
CA HIS A 125 -14.07 -5.80 -5.82
C HIS A 125 -13.86 -4.89 -7.05
N ASP A 126 -14.85 -4.05 -7.42
CA ASP A 126 -14.65 -3.06 -8.49
C ASP A 126 -13.76 -1.91 -8.01
N LEU A 127 -13.97 -1.42 -6.78
CA LEU A 127 -13.10 -0.42 -6.18
C LEU A 127 -11.68 -0.94 -5.97
N TYR A 128 -11.52 -2.19 -5.49
CA TYR A 128 -10.22 -2.86 -5.39
C TYR A 128 -9.48 -2.84 -6.74
N ASN A 129 -10.15 -3.25 -7.82
CA ASN A 129 -9.52 -3.24 -9.15
C ASN A 129 -9.23 -1.82 -9.65
N GLN A 130 -10.09 -0.85 -9.38
CA GLN A 130 -9.82 0.56 -9.69
C GLN A 130 -8.57 1.09 -8.98
N MET A 131 -8.36 0.71 -7.71
CA MET A 131 -7.15 1.05 -6.95
C MET A 131 -5.91 0.47 -7.63
N LEU A 132 -5.89 -0.83 -7.92
CA LEU A 132 -4.74 -1.47 -8.58
C LEU A 132 -4.51 -0.97 -10.01
N GLU A 133 -5.57 -0.70 -10.77
CA GLU A 133 -5.46 -0.12 -12.10
C GLU A 133 -4.85 1.29 -12.07
N HIS A 134 -5.18 2.09 -11.05
CA HIS A 134 -4.61 3.41 -10.88
C HIS A 134 -3.10 3.33 -10.61
N VAL A 135 -2.69 2.47 -9.66
CA VAL A 135 -1.27 2.32 -9.29
C VAL A 135 -0.46 1.71 -10.43
N THR A 136 -0.97 0.65 -11.06
CA THR A 136 -0.28 0.00 -12.20
C THR A 136 -0.18 0.89 -13.43
N ALA A 137 -1.01 1.93 -13.57
CA ALA A 137 -0.90 2.90 -14.66
C ALA A 137 0.40 3.69 -14.63
N CYS A 138 1.09 3.73 -13.48
CA CYS A 138 2.36 4.43 -13.34
C CYS A 138 3.56 3.59 -13.82
N LEU A 139 3.39 2.28 -14.00
CA LEU A 139 4.46 1.39 -14.47
C LEU A 139 4.78 1.65 -15.95
N ASP A 140 6.05 1.87 -16.26
CA ASP A 140 6.53 2.05 -17.64
C ASP A 140 8.01 1.68 -17.73
N LEU A 141 8.39 0.86 -18.72
CA LEU A 141 9.78 0.47 -18.97
C LEU A 141 10.72 1.64 -19.27
N LYS A 142 10.17 2.80 -19.65
CA LYS A 142 10.92 4.04 -19.87
C LYS A 142 11.22 4.79 -18.58
N ARG A 143 10.55 4.46 -17.46
CA ARG A 143 10.83 5.04 -16.14
C ARG A 143 12.05 4.39 -15.51
N SER A 144 12.62 5.05 -14.51
CA SER A 144 13.79 4.52 -13.80
C SER A 144 13.47 3.21 -13.08
N GLU A 145 14.48 2.36 -12.88
CA GLU A 145 14.35 1.10 -12.15
C GLU A 145 13.83 1.36 -10.73
N LYS A 146 14.38 2.36 -10.01
CA LYS A 146 13.91 2.76 -8.66
C LYS A 146 12.41 3.07 -8.65
N TYR A 147 11.94 3.82 -9.65
CA TYR A 147 10.54 4.21 -9.74
C TYR A 147 9.63 3.01 -9.98
N ASN A 148 9.96 2.15 -10.95
CA ASN A 148 9.18 0.92 -11.20
C ASN A 148 9.19 -0.01 -9.98
N LEU A 149 10.33 -0.15 -9.28
CA LEU A 149 10.41 -0.96 -8.06
C LEU A 149 9.53 -0.41 -6.93
N GLY A 150 9.51 0.90 -6.71
CA GLY A 150 8.64 1.51 -5.70
C GLY A 150 7.15 1.24 -5.96
N PHE A 151 6.71 1.43 -7.20
CA PHE A 151 5.32 1.12 -7.58
C PHE A 151 5.01 -0.38 -7.51
N LEU A 152 5.93 -1.26 -7.94
CA LEU A 152 5.75 -2.71 -7.82
C LEU A 152 5.70 -3.16 -6.35
N SER A 153 6.44 -2.52 -5.46
CA SER A 153 6.36 -2.75 -4.01
C SER A 153 4.97 -2.43 -3.48
N LEU A 154 4.45 -1.25 -3.80
CA LEU A 154 3.09 -0.85 -3.42
C LEU A 154 2.03 -1.81 -4.00
N ILE A 155 2.16 -2.21 -5.27
CA ILE A 155 1.23 -3.18 -5.88
C ILE A 155 1.33 -4.53 -5.17
N SER A 156 2.54 -4.99 -4.84
CA SER A 156 2.74 -6.23 -4.09
C SER A 156 2.03 -6.17 -2.75
N PHE A 157 2.07 -5.04 -2.06
CA PHE A 157 1.35 -4.85 -0.81
C PHE A 157 -0.18 -4.89 -1.01
N LEU A 158 -0.70 -4.05 -1.91
CA LEU A 158 -2.14 -3.90 -2.15
C LEU A 158 -2.80 -5.11 -2.84
N ALA A 159 -2.04 -5.95 -3.55
CA ALA A 159 -2.61 -7.10 -4.25
C ALA A 159 -2.99 -8.22 -3.26
N VAL A 160 -4.25 -8.65 -3.34
CA VAL A 160 -4.81 -9.75 -2.55
C VAL A 160 -4.83 -11.01 -3.41
N ALA A 161 -4.43 -12.14 -2.82
CA ALA A 161 -4.51 -13.43 -3.49
C ALA A 161 -5.98 -13.79 -3.74
N PRO A 162 -6.34 -14.25 -4.95
CA PRO A 162 -7.74 -14.51 -5.28
C PRO A 162 -8.29 -15.67 -4.47
N ASP A 163 -9.47 -15.48 -3.91
CA ASP A 163 -10.29 -16.59 -3.44
C ASP A 163 -11.08 -17.18 -4.61
N PHE A 164 -10.61 -18.32 -5.12
CA PHE A 164 -11.23 -19.01 -6.24
C PHE A 164 -12.61 -19.61 -5.92
N SER A 165 -13.01 -19.65 -4.65
CA SER A 165 -14.36 -20.05 -4.26
C SER A 165 -15.39 -18.95 -4.53
N GLU A 166 -14.97 -17.69 -4.40
CA GLU A 166 -15.83 -16.51 -4.60
C GLU A 166 -15.63 -15.87 -5.99
N PHE A 167 -14.39 -15.82 -6.49
CA PHE A 167 -14.01 -15.18 -7.75
C PHE A 167 -13.35 -16.19 -8.69
N LYS A 168 -14.13 -16.71 -9.65
CA LYS A 168 -13.74 -17.85 -10.51
C LYS A 168 -12.71 -17.56 -11.62
N GLY A 169 -11.96 -16.47 -11.52
CA GLY A 169 -10.99 -16.10 -12.55
C GLY A 169 -10.41 -14.72 -12.38
N PHE A 170 -9.64 -14.29 -13.39
CA PHE A 170 -8.92 -13.02 -13.39
C PHE A 170 -9.56 -11.95 -14.28
N GLU A 171 -10.77 -12.17 -14.79
CA GLU A 171 -11.39 -11.32 -15.81
C GLU A 171 -11.53 -9.86 -15.34
N ARG A 172 -11.91 -9.66 -14.07
CA ARG A 172 -12.03 -8.31 -13.46
C ARG A 172 -10.67 -7.66 -13.18
N SER A 173 -9.65 -8.48 -12.95
CA SER A 173 -8.28 -8.07 -12.63
C SER A 173 -7.37 -7.96 -13.86
N GLU A 174 -7.88 -8.34 -15.04
CA GLU A 174 -7.06 -8.60 -16.23
C GLU A 174 -6.23 -7.38 -16.65
N LYS A 175 -6.82 -6.18 -16.54
CA LYS A 175 -6.20 -4.94 -17.00
C LYS A 175 -4.95 -4.58 -16.20
N TRP A 176 -5.01 -4.65 -14.87
CA TRP A 176 -3.85 -4.33 -14.04
C TRP A 176 -2.84 -5.48 -14.06
N ILE A 177 -3.28 -6.74 -14.10
CA ILE A 177 -2.41 -7.92 -14.24
C ILE A 177 -1.60 -7.86 -15.53
N LYS A 178 -2.21 -7.52 -16.67
CA LYS A 178 -1.52 -7.40 -17.97
C LYS A 178 -0.37 -6.39 -17.93
N ARG A 179 -0.50 -5.30 -17.16
CA ARG A 179 0.57 -4.30 -16.99
C ARG A 179 1.74 -4.86 -16.19
N VAL A 180 1.47 -5.55 -15.07
CA VAL A 180 2.51 -6.22 -14.30
C VAL A 180 3.20 -7.31 -15.13
N LEU A 181 2.42 -8.11 -15.86
CA LEU A 181 2.92 -9.13 -16.79
C LEU A 181 3.85 -8.55 -17.86
N HIS A 182 3.55 -7.36 -18.37
CA HIS A 182 4.42 -6.68 -19.32
C HIS A 182 5.82 -6.42 -18.73
N LEU A 183 5.90 -5.94 -17.48
CA LEU A 183 7.17 -5.74 -16.78
C LEU A 183 7.86 -7.06 -16.43
N ALA A 184 7.11 -8.08 -15.97
CA ALA A 184 7.59 -9.42 -15.67
C ALA A 184 8.21 -10.16 -16.87
N ASN A 185 7.91 -9.70 -18.09
CA ASN A 185 8.43 -10.27 -19.32
C ASN A 185 9.52 -9.41 -19.97
N ASN A 186 9.43 -8.09 -19.87
CA ASN A 186 10.24 -7.17 -20.67
C ASN A 186 11.09 -6.18 -19.84
N GLY A 187 10.93 -6.16 -18.53
CA GLY A 187 11.69 -5.27 -17.64
C GLY A 187 13.16 -5.64 -17.47
N PRO A 188 13.99 -4.71 -16.95
CA PRO A 188 15.29 -5.02 -16.39
C PRO A 188 15.19 -6.11 -15.32
N LEU A 189 16.28 -6.83 -15.05
CA LEU A 189 16.21 -8.05 -14.23
C LEU A 189 15.57 -7.83 -12.86
N LYS A 190 15.93 -6.77 -12.11
CA LYS A 190 15.33 -6.50 -10.79
C LYS A 190 13.82 -6.23 -10.89
N THR A 191 13.43 -5.33 -11.80
CA THR A 191 12.02 -5.04 -12.09
C THR A 191 11.26 -6.28 -12.51
N LYS A 192 11.89 -7.14 -13.33
CA LYS A 192 11.32 -8.38 -13.82
C LYS A 192 11.03 -9.36 -12.69
N LEU A 193 11.98 -9.54 -11.77
CA LEU A 193 11.84 -10.41 -10.61
C LEU A 193 10.75 -9.89 -9.66
N MET A 194 10.74 -8.59 -9.36
CA MET A 194 9.71 -8.00 -8.50
C MET A 194 8.32 -8.12 -9.13
N ALA A 195 8.17 -7.83 -10.42
CA ALA A 195 6.88 -7.99 -11.12
C ALA A 195 6.41 -9.45 -11.15
N ARG A 196 7.32 -10.42 -11.24
CA ARG A 196 6.98 -11.85 -11.12
C ARG A 196 6.50 -12.19 -9.71
N SER A 197 7.18 -11.71 -8.68
CA SER A 197 6.77 -11.92 -7.29
C SER A 197 5.35 -11.41 -7.03
N VAL A 198 4.98 -10.26 -7.60
CA VAL A 198 3.59 -9.75 -7.55
C VAL A 198 2.60 -10.73 -8.18
N LEU A 199 2.91 -11.28 -9.37
CA LEU A 199 2.04 -12.23 -10.06
C LEU A 199 1.96 -13.59 -9.33
N GLU A 200 3.08 -14.04 -8.77
CA GLU A 200 3.15 -15.26 -7.96
C GLU A 200 2.29 -15.14 -6.70
N LYS A 201 2.31 -13.98 -6.03
CA LYS A 201 1.47 -13.69 -4.85
C LYS A 201 -0.02 -13.93 -5.13
N ILE A 202 -0.48 -13.61 -6.34
CA ILE A 202 -1.87 -13.77 -6.75
C ILE A 202 -2.15 -15.06 -7.54
N TYR A 203 -1.21 -16.02 -7.52
CA TYR A 203 -1.32 -17.29 -8.25
C TYR A 203 -1.53 -17.14 -9.77
N TYR A 204 -1.01 -16.05 -10.36
CA TYR A 204 -1.11 -15.81 -11.79
C TYR A 204 0.15 -16.27 -12.53
N GLU A 205 0.04 -17.37 -13.29
CA GLU A 205 1.18 -17.94 -14.04
C GLU A 205 1.07 -17.72 -15.56
N GLN A 206 -0.11 -17.37 -16.06
CA GLN A 206 -0.40 -17.38 -17.49
C GLN A 206 0.43 -16.32 -18.23
N GLY A 207 1.10 -16.71 -19.31
CA GLY A 207 1.87 -15.79 -20.16
C GLY A 207 3.21 -15.31 -19.58
N ILE A 208 3.63 -15.80 -18.41
CA ILE A 208 4.96 -15.51 -17.86
C ILE A 208 6.03 -16.25 -18.68
N LYS A 209 6.92 -15.51 -19.34
CA LYS A 209 8.04 -16.07 -20.12
C LYS A 209 9.09 -16.66 -19.18
N LYS A 210 9.88 -17.65 -19.63
CA LYS A 210 11.04 -18.11 -18.86
C LYS A 210 12.13 -17.05 -18.86
N LEU A 211 12.84 -16.88 -17.73
CA LEU A 211 14.09 -16.11 -17.69
C LEU A 211 15.12 -16.77 -18.61
N SER A 212 15.92 -15.95 -19.31
CA SER A 212 17.08 -16.42 -20.07
C SER A 212 18.13 -17.03 -19.13
N PHE A 213 19.08 -17.77 -19.68
CA PHE A 213 20.15 -18.40 -18.91
C PHE A 213 20.95 -17.38 -18.10
N MET A 214 21.34 -16.26 -18.71
CA MET A 214 22.09 -15.20 -18.02
C MET A 214 21.28 -14.56 -16.89
N GLU A 215 19.99 -14.30 -17.11
CA GLU A 215 19.12 -13.76 -16.07
C GLU A 215 18.99 -14.69 -14.87
N LYS A 216 18.92 -16.01 -15.09
CA LYS A 216 18.90 -17.00 -14.00
C LYS A 216 20.20 -17.06 -13.21
N ILE A 217 21.34 -16.79 -13.86
CA ILE A 217 22.63 -16.71 -13.15
C ILE A 217 22.65 -15.41 -12.34
N SER A 218 22.37 -14.28 -12.97
CA SER A 218 22.40 -12.96 -12.35
C SER A 218 21.41 -12.82 -11.20
N SER A 219 20.25 -13.48 -11.26
CA SER A 219 19.24 -13.42 -10.18
C SER A 219 19.75 -13.99 -8.86
N ARG A 220 20.77 -14.87 -8.87
CA ARG A 220 21.37 -15.42 -7.64
C ARG A 220 22.23 -14.40 -6.87
N PHE A 221 22.54 -13.27 -7.49
CA PHE A 221 23.40 -12.22 -6.94
C PHE A 221 22.63 -10.92 -6.66
N ILE A 222 21.32 -10.94 -6.86
CA ILE A 222 20.41 -9.84 -6.58
C ILE A 222 19.61 -10.27 -5.34
N SER A 223 20.19 -10.02 -4.18
CA SER A 223 19.50 -10.01 -2.88
C SER A 223 18.99 -8.61 -2.61
#